data_AF-A0A0B7MNS5-F1
#
_entry.id   AF-A0A0B7MNS5-F1
#
_cell.length_a   1.000
_cell.length_b   1.000
_cell.length_c   1.000
_cell.angle_alpha   90.00
_cell.angle_beta   90.00
_cell.angle_gamma   90.00
#
_symmetry.space_group_name_H-M   'P 1'
#
loop_
_entity.id
_entity.type
_entity.pdbx_description
1 polymer ?
#
loop_
_entity_poly.entity_id
_entity_poly.type
_entity_poly.pdbx_seq_one_letter_code
_entity_poly.pdbx_strand_id
1 'polypeptide(L)'
;MPITFQDLLQDVELVTAAGLERVVTGLHYDSRQIQPGYIFVCIQGYRTDGHLFIQDALSRGAVGLVIEKDIDVPSGIAFARVNSSRLALALMAANFYDPPQHGFHLDRGHRYKW
;
A
#
# COMPACT_ATOMS: atom_id res chain seq x y z
N MET A 1 -1.57 -0.18 -18.13
CA MET A 1 -1.90 1.08 -17.45
C MET A 1 -0.96 1.22 -16.26
N PRO A 2 -0.54 2.44 -15.88
CA PRO A 2 0.22 2.62 -14.64
C PRO A 2 -0.65 2.20 -13.44
N ILE A 3 -0.06 1.51 -12.47
CA ILE A 3 -0.74 1.17 -11.21
C ILE A 3 -0.69 2.37 -10.28
N THR A 4 -1.81 2.68 -9.65
CA THR A 4 -1.94 3.80 -8.70
C THR A 4 -1.92 3.30 -7.27
N PHE A 5 -1.74 4.21 -6.32
CA PHE A 5 -1.81 3.86 -4.91
C PHE A 5 -3.20 3.37 -4.50
N GLN A 6 -4.27 3.87 -5.15
CA GLN A 6 -5.63 3.36 -4.98
C GLN A 6 -5.74 1.87 -5.30
N ASP A 7 -5.15 1.44 -6.42
CA ASP A 7 -5.20 0.04 -6.87
C ASP A 7 -4.51 -0.89 -5.84
N LEU A 8 -3.44 -0.42 -5.21
CA LEU A 8 -2.77 -1.17 -4.15
C LEU A 8 -3.62 -1.34 -2.91
N LEU A 9 -4.39 -0.33 -2.54
CA LEU A 9 -5.19 -0.30 -1.31
C LEU A 9 -6.53 -1.04 -1.45
N GLN A 10 -6.77 -1.72 -2.57
CA GLN A 10 -7.96 -2.56 -2.73
C GLN A 10 -8.04 -3.61 -1.62
N ASP A 11 -9.21 -3.74 -1.00
CA ASP A 11 -9.50 -4.62 0.15
C ASP A 11 -8.70 -4.33 1.43
N VAL A 12 -7.91 -3.25 1.47
CA VAL A 12 -7.21 -2.80 2.68
C VAL A 12 -8.17 -1.98 3.56
N GLU A 13 -8.21 -2.30 4.85
CA GLU A 13 -8.96 -1.52 5.83
C GLU A 13 -8.24 -0.19 6.14
N LEU A 14 -8.79 0.91 5.64
CA LEU A 14 -8.23 2.25 5.78
C LEU A 14 -8.86 2.99 6.97
N VAL A 15 -8.01 3.66 7.76
CA VAL A 15 -8.46 4.66 8.74
C VAL A 15 -8.54 6.04 8.08
N THR A 16 -7.54 6.41 7.29
CA THR A 16 -7.53 7.61 6.45
C THR A 16 -6.50 7.46 5.33
N ALA A 17 -6.67 8.17 4.22
CA ALA A 17 -5.71 8.15 3.12
C ALA A 17 -5.77 9.45 2.29
N ALA A 18 -4.67 9.76 1.60
CA ALA A 18 -4.57 10.87 0.65
C ALA A 18 -3.58 10.56 -0.48
N GLY A 19 -3.75 11.23 -1.63
CA GLY A 19 -2.89 11.05 -2.82
C GLY A 19 -3.07 9.69 -3.50
N LEU A 20 -4.30 9.18 -3.54
CA LEU A 20 -4.65 7.85 -4.06
C LEU A 20 -4.32 7.68 -5.55
N GLU A 21 -4.34 8.77 -6.31
CA GLU A 21 -4.01 8.83 -7.72
C GLU A 21 -2.50 8.74 -8.02
N ARG A 22 -1.65 8.72 -6.97
CA ARG A 22 -0.20 8.64 -7.13
C ARG A 22 0.18 7.36 -7.88
N VAL A 23 0.90 7.51 -8.99
CA VAL A 23 1.49 6.38 -9.72
C VAL A 23 2.55 5.71 -8.86
N VAL A 24 2.50 4.38 -8.80
CA VAL A 24 3.40 3.54 -8.02
C VAL A 24 4.14 2.58 -8.96
N THR A 25 5.40 2.32 -8.64
CA THR A 25 6.26 1.38 -9.41
C THR A 25 6.75 0.21 -8.58
N GLY A 26 6.47 0.20 -7.26
CA GLY A 26 6.80 -0.88 -6.35
C GLY A 26 6.38 -0.56 -4.92
N LEU A 27 6.55 -1.54 -4.03
CA LEU A 27 6.33 -1.36 -2.60
C LEU A 27 7.34 -2.18 -1.80
N HIS A 28 7.81 -1.63 -0.68
CA HIS A 28 8.75 -2.32 0.20
C HIS A 28 8.64 -1.85 1.67
N TYR A 29 8.97 -2.73 2.62
CA TYR A 29 8.92 -2.40 4.06
C TYR A 29 10.30 -2.14 4.68
N ASP A 30 11.38 -2.51 3.99
CA ASP A 30 12.76 -2.14 4.35
C ASP A 30 13.15 -0.88 3.57
N SER A 31 13.41 0.21 4.28
CA SER A 31 13.72 1.51 3.68
C SER A 31 14.97 1.46 2.80
N ARG A 32 15.92 0.56 3.11
CA ARG A 32 17.17 0.39 2.37
C ARG A 32 16.96 -0.13 0.94
N GLN A 33 15.81 -0.75 0.68
CA GLN A 33 15.43 -1.30 -0.62
C GLN A 33 14.48 -0.39 -1.40
N ILE A 34 14.12 0.76 -0.85
CA ILE A 34 13.26 1.73 -1.53
C ILE A 34 13.98 2.31 -2.75
N GLN A 35 13.22 2.43 -3.84
CA GLN A 35 13.62 3.08 -5.08
C GLN A 35 12.63 4.22 -5.41
N PRO A 36 13.01 5.16 -6.28
CA PRO A 36 12.10 6.20 -6.73
C PRO A 36 10.77 5.63 -7.26
N GLY A 37 9.65 6.14 -6.75
CA GLY A 37 8.32 5.68 -7.15
C GLY A 37 7.75 4.53 -6.31
N TYR A 38 8.44 4.10 -5.24
CA TYR A 38 7.94 3.04 -4.37
C TYR A 38 7.04 3.58 -3.25
N ILE A 39 6.15 2.71 -2.75
CA ILE A 39 5.48 2.91 -1.47
C ILE A 39 6.31 2.26 -0.37
N PHE A 40 6.53 2.98 0.73
CA PHE A 40 7.17 2.45 1.93
C PHE A 40 6.13 2.03 2.97
N VAL A 41 6.19 0.78 3.41
CA VAL A 41 5.24 0.23 4.41
C VAL A 41 5.88 0.16 5.79
N CYS A 42 5.37 0.96 6.73
CA CYS A 42 5.90 1.06 8.09
C CYS A 42 5.43 -0.11 8.96
N ILE A 43 6.14 -1.23 8.92
CA ILE A 43 5.83 -2.39 9.74
C ILE A 43 6.29 -2.17 11.19
N GLN A 44 5.36 -2.21 12.14
CA GLN A 44 5.71 -2.22 13.57
C GLN A 44 6.16 -3.64 13.98
N GLY A 45 7.46 -3.83 14.13
CA GLY A 45 8.09 -5.08 14.57
C GLY A 45 8.24 -5.18 16.09
N TYR A 46 8.54 -6.38 16.57
CA TYR A 46 8.94 -6.61 17.96
C TYR A 46 10.30 -5.96 18.28
N ARG A 47 11.22 -5.99 17.30
CA ARG A 47 12.60 -5.47 17.46
C ARG A 47 12.77 -4.02 17.00
N THR A 48 11.99 -3.59 16.01
CA THR A 48 12.15 -2.28 15.37
C THR A 48 10.82 -1.76 14.85
N ASP A 49 10.63 -0.45 14.95
CA ASP A 49 9.47 0.28 14.41
C ASP A 49 9.80 0.90 13.04
N GLY A 50 9.10 0.47 11.99
CA GLY A 50 9.28 0.96 10.62
C GLY A 50 9.08 2.48 10.46
N HIS A 51 8.26 3.11 11.32
CA HIS A 51 7.99 4.55 11.25
C HIS A 51 9.25 5.40 11.48
N LEU A 52 10.24 4.85 12.19
CA LEU A 52 11.52 5.52 12.42
C LEU A 52 12.34 5.72 11.13
N PHE A 53 12.02 4.99 10.06
CA PHE A 53 12.75 5.02 8.80
C PHE A 53 12.04 5.78 7.68
N ILE A 54 10.96 6.50 7.98
CA ILE A 54 10.20 7.28 6.99
C ILE A 54 11.11 8.29 6.27
N GLN A 55 11.96 9.01 7.01
CA GLN A 55 12.85 9.99 6.40
C GLN A 55 13.87 9.34 5.45
N ASP A 56 14.41 8.18 5.81
CA ASP A 56 15.30 7.42 4.94
C ASP A 56 14.57 6.97 3.66
N ALA A 57 13.36 6.42 3.78
CA ALA A 57 12.54 6.03 2.64
C ALA A 57 12.20 7.21 1.71
N LEU A 58 11.80 8.35 2.27
CA LEU A 58 11.51 9.57 1.50
C LEU A 58 12.76 10.08 0.77
N SER A 59 13.92 10.09 1.43
CA SER A 59 15.18 10.51 0.83
C SER A 59 15.60 9.64 -0.36
N ARG A 60 15.13 8.39 -0.40
CA ARG A 60 15.37 7.42 -1.50
C ARG A 60 14.32 7.50 -2.61
N GLY A 61 13.32 8.36 -2.46
CA GLY A 61 12.28 8.59 -3.48
C GLY A 61 11.01 7.80 -3.28
N ALA A 62 10.70 7.35 -2.05
CA ALA A 62 9.35 6.87 -1.74
C ALA A 62 8.32 7.96 -2.09
N VAL A 63 7.29 7.59 -2.85
CA VAL A 63 6.22 8.51 -3.28
C VAL A 63 4.97 8.39 -2.41
N GLY A 64 4.94 7.41 -1.52
CA GLY A 64 3.91 7.28 -0.52
C GLY A 64 4.26 6.34 0.63
N LEU A 65 3.43 6.39 1.67
CA LEU A 65 3.66 5.74 2.96
C LEU A 65 2.42 4.95 3.39
N VAL A 66 2.64 3.78 3.99
CA VAL A 66 1.61 3.08 4.76
C VAL A 66 2.03 3.10 6.23
N ILE A 67 1.17 3.62 7.10
CA ILE A 67 1.47 3.92 8.51
C ILE A 67 0.35 3.40 9.42
N GLU A 68 0.69 3.07 10.66
CA GLU A 68 -0.31 2.75 11.71
C GLU A 68 -0.51 3.94 12.66
N LYS A 69 0.52 4.76 12.81
CA LYS A 69 0.54 5.88 13.75
C LYS A 69 0.05 7.16 13.09
N ASP A 70 -0.58 8.02 13.88
CA ASP A 70 -0.89 9.38 13.45
C ASP A 70 0.41 10.19 13.45
N ILE A 71 0.85 10.59 12.27
CA ILE A 71 2.08 11.36 12.04
C ILE A 71 1.83 12.42 10.97
N ASP A 72 2.60 13.50 11.04
CA ASP A 72 2.56 14.54 10.01
C ASP A 72 3.30 14.04 8.75
N VAL A 73 2.54 13.85 7.68
CA VAL A 73 3.07 13.40 6.39
C VAL A 73 3.40 14.63 5.53
N PRO A 74 4.64 14.77 5.02
CA PRO A 74 5.01 15.90 4.18
C PRO A 74 4.07 16.10 3.00
N SER A 75 3.81 17.36 2.64
CA SER A 75 2.96 17.69 1.50
C SER A 75 3.50 17.07 0.20
N GLY A 76 2.60 16.56 -0.62
CA GLY A 76 2.95 15.89 -1.88
C GLY A 76 3.36 14.41 -1.74
N ILE A 77 3.41 13.85 -0.53
CA ILE A 77 3.58 12.42 -0.30
C ILE A 77 2.20 11.77 -0.11
N ALA A 78 1.93 10.71 -0.86
CA ALA A 78 0.69 9.93 -0.68
C ALA A 78 0.77 9.14 0.62
N PHE A 79 -0.35 8.91 1.31
CA PHE A 79 -0.31 8.04 2.49
C PHE A 79 -1.62 7.30 2.74
N ALA A 80 -1.51 6.18 3.44
CA ALA A 80 -2.61 5.43 3.99
C ALA A 80 -2.31 5.09 5.45
N ARG A 81 -3.18 5.53 6.35
CA ARG A 81 -3.19 5.08 7.74
C ARG A 81 -4.08 3.86 7.86
N VAL A 82 -3.54 2.79 8.42
CA VAL A 82 -4.20 1.47 8.54
C VAL A 82 -4.13 0.96 9.97
N ASN A 83 -5.02 0.04 10.32
CA ASN A 83 -4.98 -0.63 11.64
C ASN A 83 -3.87 -1.70 11.73
N SER A 84 -3.42 -2.24 10.59
CA SER A 84 -2.36 -3.26 10.51
C SER A 84 -1.58 -3.14 9.20
N SER A 85 -0.35 -2.64 9.28
CA SER A 85 0.57 -2.51 8.14
C SER A 85 1.01 -3.88 7.60
N ARG A 86 1.04 -4.93 8.43
CA ARG A 86 1.33 -6.30 7.95
C ARG A 86 0.23 -6.82 7.04
N LEU A 87 -1.02 -6.65 7.45
CA LEU A 87 -2.16 -7.07 6.65
C LEU A 87 -2.23 -6.23 5.36
N ALA A 88 -2.05 -4.91 5.48
CA ALA A 88 -1.97 -4.02 4.33
C ALA A 88 -0.87 -4.44 3.35
N LEU A 89 0.35 -4.74 3.83
CA LEU A 89 1.44 -5.22 2.99
C LEU A 89 1.07 -6.48 2.20
N ALA A 90 0.46 -7.46 2.86
CA ALA A 90 0.08 -8.72 2.23
C ALA A 90 -0.95 -8.51 1.11
N LEU A 91 -1.98 -7.70 1.37
CA LEU A 91 -3.03 -7.37 0.40
C LEU A 91 -2.48 -6.52 -0.75
N MET A 92 -1.71 -5.47 -0.45
CA MET A 92 -1.09 -4.61 -1.46
C MET A 92 -0.12 -5.39 -2.36
N ALA A 93 0.65 -6.34 -1.79
CA ALA A 93 1.52 -7.20 -2.58
C ALA A 93 0.71 -8.10 -3.53
N ALA A 94 -0.41 -8.66 -3.07
CA ALA A 94 -1.31 -9.42 -3.93
C ALA A 94 -1.85 -8.54 -5.07
N ASN A 95 -2.33 -7.33 -4.76
CA ASN A 95 -2.85 -6.38 -5.75
C ASN A 95 -1.77 -5.89 -6.75
N PHE A 96 -0.50 -5.80 -6.33
CA PHE A 96 0.59 -5.36 -7.19
C PHE A 96 1.11 -6.46 -8.13
N TYR A 97 1.29 -7.69 -7.61
CA TYR A 97 1.90 -8.78 -8.38
C TYR A 97 0.89 -9.69 -9.09
N ASP A 98 -0.33 -9.78 -8.58
CA ASP A 98 -1.46 -10.47 -9.20
C ASP A 98 -2.66 -9.50 -9.29
N PRO A 99 -2.52 -8.39 -10.04
CA PRO A 99 -3.58 -7.41 -10.15
C PRO A 99 -4.85 -8.09 -10.69
N PRO A 100 -6.04 -7.78 -10.15
CA PRO A 100 -7.28 -8.40 -10.58
C PRO A 100 -7.43 -8.24 -12.09
N GLN A 101 -7.24 -9.35 -12.78
CA GLN A 101 -7.35 -9.43 -14.22
C GLN A 101 -8.83 -9.24 -14.52
N HIS A 102 -9.19 -8.06 -15.02
CA HIS A 102 -10.56 -7.73 -15.36
C HIS A 102 -11.03 -8.72 -16.44
N GLY A 103 -11.71 -9.78 -16.00
CA GLY A 103 -12.02 -10.92 -16.85
C GLY A 103 -12.77 -12.05 -16.18
N PHE A 104 -13.55 -11.79 -15.13
CA PHE A 104 -14.61 -12.71 -14.72
C PHE A 104 -15.96 -12.03 -14.95
N HIS A 105 -16.45 -12.14 -16.19
CA HIS A 105 -17.89 -12.12 -16.46
C HIS A 105 -18.49 -13.37 -15.81
N LEU A 106 -18.70 -13.32 -14.50
CA LEU A 106 -19.67 -14.19 -13.87
C LEU A 106 -21.02 -13.55 -14.12
N ASP A 107 -21.62 -13.91 -15.24
CA ASP A 107 -23.08 -13.94 -15.33
C ASP A 107 -23.54 -14.73 -14.11
N ARG A 108 -24.03 -14.01 -13.08
CA ARG A 108 -24.58 -14.61 -11.86
C ARG A 108 -25.94 -15.22 -12.19
N GLY A 109 -25.91 -16.23 -13.03
CA GLY A 109 -27.00 -17.13 -13.34
C GLY A 109 -26.55 -18.55 -13.13
N HIS A 110 -26.59 -19.06 -11.89
CA HIS A 110 -27.26 -20.32 -11.57
C HIS A 110 -27.20 -20.63 -10.06
N ARG A 111 -28.39 -20.52 -9.46
CA ARG A 111 -29.06 -21.44 -8.52
C ARG A 111 -28.24 -22.11 -7.41
N TYR A 112 -28.65 -21.80 -6.19
CA TYR A 112 -28.67 -22.71 -5.04
C TYR A 112 -29.24 -24.09 -5.40
N LYS A 113 -28.59 -25.15 -4.88
CA LYS A 113 -28.99 -26.56 -4.62
C LYS A 113 -27.75 -27.43 -4.90
N TRP A 114 -27.15 -28.20 -3.98
CA TRP A 114 -27.59 -28.76 -2.69
C TRP A 114 -26.43 -28.72 -1.69
#